data_AF-A0A699SCW2-F1
#
_entry.id   AF-A0A699SCW2-F1
#
_cell.length_a   1.000
_cell.length_b   1.000
_cell.length_c   1.000
_cell.angle_alpha   90.00
_cell.angle_beta   90.00
_cell.angle_gamma   90.00
#
_symmetry.space_group_name_H-M   'P 1'
#
loop_
_entity.id
_entity.type
_entity.pdbx_description
1 polymer ?
#
loop_
_entity_poly.entity_id
_entity_poly.type
_entity_poly.pdbx_seq_one_letter_code
_entity_poly.pdbx_strand_id
1 'polypeptide(L)'
;MQQPQQLRKVRIQAQAPASRTAHLQPILDFLKAQGNLPAGVDAWTHDREGLETYTFARPFDLAAIQAQFEFPPTIELHAKGLYDKGNFATITYNTWSGANPG
;
A
#
# COMPACT_ATOMS: atom_id res chain seq x y z
N MET A 1 20.43 18.25 -27.22
CA MET A 1 20.11 18.63 -25.83
C MET A 1 19.14 17.60 -25.29
N GLN A 2 19.57 16.78 -24.33
CA GLN A 2 18.73 15.74 -23.74
C GLN A 2 17.70 16.42 -22.83
N GLN A 3 16.42 16.12 -23.02
CA GLN A 3 15.36 16.57 -22.12
C GLN A 3 15.69 16.07 -20.71
N PRO A 4 15.54 16.89 -19.65
CA PRO A 4 15.67 16.39 -18.29
C PRO A 4 14.65 15.27 -18.13
N GLN A 5 15.12 14.06 -17.81
CA GLN A 5 14.26 12.95 -17.46
C GLN A 5 13.52 13.36 -16.19
N GLN A 6 12.35 13.98 -16.34
CA GLN A 6 11.40 14.12 -15.24
C GLN A 6 11.24 12.72 -14.65
N LEU A 7 11.59 12.55 -13.38
CA LEU A 7 11.28 11.36 -12.60
C LEU A 7 9.76 11.15 -12.68
N ARG A 8 9.30 10.38 -13.67
CA ARG A 8 7.88 10.12 -13.87
C ARG A 8 7.47 9.17 -12.76
N LYS A 9 6.64 9.66 -11.84
CA LYS A 9 6.00 8.82 -10.84
C LYS A 9 5.23 7.70 -11.54
N VAL A 10 5.23 6.52 -10.93
CA VAL A 10 4.44 5.40 -11.42
C VAL A 10 2.98 5.69 -11.10
N ARG A 11 2.14 5.82 -12.13
CA ARG A 11 0.71 6.06 -11.95
C ARG A 11 0.02 4.78 -11.51
N ILE A 12 -0.63 4.84 -10.34
CA ILE A 12 -1.54 3.82 -9.86
C ILE A 12 -2.90 4.01 -10.54
N GLN A 13 -3.45 2.93 -11.08
CA GLN A 13 -4.77 2.97 -11.71
C GLN A 13 -5.85 3.00 -10.63
N ALA A 14 -7.01 3.61 -10.93
CA ALA A 14 -8.15 3.64 -9.99
C ALA A 14 -8.81 2.26 -9.80
N GLN A 15 -8.61 1.34 -10.74
CA GLN A 15 -9.12 -0.03 -10.70
C GLN A 15 -8.25 -0.92 -11.59
N ALA A 16 -8.24 -2.22 -11.33
CA ALA A 16 -7.67 -3.21 -12.25
C ALA A 16 -8.76 -4.21 -12.70
N PRO A 17 -8.78 -4.62 -13.98
CA PRO A 17 -9.79 -5.54 -14.50
C PRO A 17 -9.66 -6.98 -13.95
N ALA A 18 -8.49 -7.37 -13.46
CA ALA A 18 -8.22 -8.73 -13.00
C ALA A 18 -8.59 -8.98 -11.54
N SER A 19 -8.44 -7.98 -10.67
CA SER A 19 -8.77 -8.05 -9.23
C SER A 19 -8.87 -6.65 -8.66
N ARG A 20 -9.70 -6.49 -7.62
CA ARG A 20 -9.90 -5.23 -6.87
C ARG A 20 -8.61 -4.68 -6.25
N THR A 21 -7.57 -5.50 -6.05
CA THR A 21 -6.33 -5.06 -5.41
C THR A 21 -5.11 -5.13 -6.32
N ALA A 22 -5.26 -5.62 -7.56
CA ALA A 22 -4.13 -5.85 -8.46
C ALA A 22 -3.39 -4.56 -8.84
N HIS A 23 -4.07 -3.41 -8.92
CA HIS A 23 -3.42 -2.12 -9.18
C HIS A 23 -2.54 -1.63 -8.01
N LEU A 24 -2.69 -2.22 -6.81
CA LEU A 24 -1.87 -1.89 -5.63
C LEU A 24 -0.59 -2.72 -5.54
N GLN A 25 -0.44 -3.76 -6.37
CA GLN A 25 0.75 -4.63 -6.36
C GLN A 25 2.07 -3.86 -6.51
N PRO A 26 2.20 -2.82 -7.36
CA PRO A 26 3.44 -2.05 -7.46
C PRO A 26 3.86 -1.37 -6.15
N ILE A 27 2.89 -0.98 -5.30
CA ILE A 27 3.17 -0.38 -3.99
C ILE A 27 3.69 -1.46 -3.04
N LEU A 28 3.07 -2.65 -3.04
CA LEU A 28 3.53 -3.78 -2.23
C LEU A 28 4.95 -4.19 -2.60
N ASP A 29 5.24 -4.31 -3.90
CA ASP A 29 6.56 -4.70 -4.40
C ASP A 29 7.62 -3.66 -4.04
N PHE A 30 7.30 -2.37 -4.16
CA PHE A 30 8.18 -1.28 -3.74
C PHE A 30 8.50 -1.35 -2.25
N LEU A 31 7.49 -1.53 -1.40
CA LEU A 31 7.68 -1.63 0.04
C LEU A 31 8.49 -2.87 0.41
N LYS A 32 8.25 -4.01 -0.23
CA LYS A 32 9.03 -5.23 -0.04
C LYS A 32 10.49 -5.07 -0.47
N ALA A 33 10.75 -4.38 -1.58
CA ALA A 33 12.10 -4.08 -2.04
C ALA A 33 12.88 -3.18 -1.06
N GLN A 34 12.19 -2.36 -0.27
CA GLN A 34 12.78 -1.59 0.83
C GLN A 34 13.00 -2.41 2.12
N GLY A 35 12.67 -3.70 2.12
CA GLY A 35 12.81 -4.58 3.29
C GLY A 35 11.62 -4.54 4.25
N ASN A 36 10.45 -4.02 3.82
CA ASN A 36 9.22 -4.17 4.59
C ASN A 36 8.67 -5.59 4.39
N LEU A 37 8.43 -6.29 5.50
CA LEU A 37 7.91 -7.65 5.50
C LEU A 37 6.42 -7.65 5.87
N PRO A 38 5.61 -8.57 5.33
CA PRO A 38 4.24 -8.77 5.80
C PRO A 38 4.21 -9.14 7.29
N ALA A 39 3.16 -8.72 8.00
CA ALA A 39 2.97 -9.02 9.43
C ALA A 39 2.59 -10.48 9.72
N GLY A 40 2.23 -11.25 8.68
CA GLY A 40 1.81 -12.64 8.77
C GLY A 40 1.88 -13.29 7.39
N VAL A 41 0.73 -13.77 6.89
CA VAL A 41 0.62 -14.26 5.52
C VAL A 41 0.92 -13.14 4.51
N ASP A 42 1.71 -13.46 3.49
CA ASP A 42 1.97 -12.56 2.36
C ASP A 42 0.79 -12.56 1.37
N ALA A 43 -0.37 -12.15 1.85
CA ALA A 43 -1.62 -12.13 1.10
C ALA A 43 -2.56 -11.05 1.63
N TRP A 44 -3.49 -10.64 0.77
CA TRP A 44 -4.63 -9.84 1.19
C TRP A 44 -5.57 -10.69 2.05
N THR A 45 -6.12 -10.09 3.10
CA THR A 45 -7.13 -10.68 3.97
C THR A 45 -8.36 -9.81 3.97
N HIS A 46 -9.55 -10.40 3.86
CA HIS A 46 -10.80 -9.65 3.98
C HIS A 46 -11.45 -9.84 5.35
N ASP A 47 -12.12 -8.79 5.84
CA ASP A 47 -12.99 -8.88 6.99
C ASP A 47 -14.45 -9.20 6.60
N ARG A 48 -15.34 -9.22 7.59
CA ARG A 48 -16.78 -9.47 7.36
C ARG A 48 -17.49 -8.35 6.59
N GLU A 49 -16.91 -7.16 6.57
CA GLU A 49 -17.45 -6.01 5.82
C GLU A 49 -16.95 -6.01 4.37
N GLY A 50 -16.01 -6.90 4.03
CA GLY A 50 -15.43 -7.07 2.71
C GLY A 50 -14.22 -6.18 2.45
N LEU A 51 -13.64 -5.56 3.49
CA LEU A 51 -12.45 -4.72 3.39
C LEU A 51 -11.22 -5.60 3.17
N GLU A 52 -10.59 -5.46 2.00
CA GLU A 52 -9.32 -6.13 1.69
C GLU A 52 -8.17 -5.41 2.40
N THR A 53 -7.46 -6.10 3.28
CA THR A 53 -6.36 -5.54 4.07
C THR A 53 -5.06 -6.27 3.77
N TYR A 54 -4.00 -5.51 3.47
CA TYR A 54 -2.63 -6.00 3.47
C TYR A 54 -1.86 -5.35 4.60
N THR A 55 -1.24 -6.15 5.47
CA THR A 55 -0.57 -5.66 6.68
C THR A 55 0.93 -5.93 6.65
N PHE A 56 1.74 -4.87 6.75
CA PHE A 56 3.18 -4.96 6.98
C PHE A 56 3.53 -5.09 8.47
N ALA A 57 4.62 -5.77 8.79
CA ALA A 57 5.06 -6.02 10.16
C ALA A 57 5.53 -4.75 10.88
N ARG A 58 6.01 -3.75 10.14
CA ARG A 58 6.61 -2.52 10.66
C ARG A 58 6.08 -1.30 9.90
N PRO A 59 6.16 -0.10 10.51
CA PRO A 59 5.89 1.15 9.79
C PRO A 59 6.74 1.27 8.53
N PHE A 60 6.15 1.80 7.46
CA PHE A 60 6.82 2.06 6.19
C PHE A 60 6.80 3.55 5.85
N ASP A 61 7.74 3.97 5.02
CA ASP A 61 7.91 5.38 4.67
C ASP A 61 6.88 5.85 3.63
N LEU A 62 5.83 6.51 4.10
CA LEU A 62 4.79 7.10 3.26
C LEU A 62 5.33 8.20 2.33
N ALA A 63 6.37 8.93 2.74
CA ALA A 63 6.98 9.95 1.90
C ALA A 63 7.68 9.32 0.69
N ALA A 64 8.34 8.17 0.89
CA ALA A 64 8.91 7.39 -0.21
C ALA A 64 7.84 6.91 -1.19
N ILE A 65 6.68 6.47 -0.69
CA ILE A 65 5.56 6.10 -1.56
C ILE A 65 5.05 7.32 -2.34
N GLN A 66 4.83 8.46 -1.68
CA GLN A 66 4.40 9.70 -2.33
C GLN A 66 5.39 10.22 -3.37
N ALA A 67 6.69 10.00 -3.16
CA ALA A 67 7.73 10.36 -4.11
C ALA A 67 7.70 9.46 -5.35
N GLN A 68 7.40 8.17 -5.17
CA GLN A 68 7.48 7.16 -6.24
C GLN A 68 6.18 7.04 -7.06
N PHE A 69 5.01 7.26 -6.44
CA PHE A 69 3.71 6.95 -7.04
C PHE A 69 2.79 8.17 -7.21
N GLU A 70 2.01 8.17 -8.28
CA GLU A 70 0.90 9.09 -8.50
C GLU A 70 -0.42 8.36 -8.24
N PHE A 71 -1.25 8.91 -7.35
CA PHE A 71 -2.46 8.26 -6.87
C PHE A 71 -3.72 8.82 -7.56
N PRO A 72 -4.71 7.95 -7.86
CA PRO A 72 -6.05 8.39 -8.23
C PRO A 72 -6.75 9.03 -7.02
N PRO A 73 -7.78 9.86 -7.23
CA PRO A 73 -8.51 10.52 -6.14
C PRO A 73 -9.27 9.55 -5.22
N THR A 74 -9.39 8.28 -5.59
CA THR A 74 -10.00 7.22 -4.76
C THR A 74 -9.05 6.69 -3.69
N ILE A 75 -7.74 6.89 -3.84
CA ILE A 75 -6.72 6.43 -2.89
C ILE A 75 -6.31 7.59 -2.01
N GLU A 76 -6.50 7.42 -0.71
CA GLU A 76 -6.12 8.36 0.32
C GLU A 76 -4.97 7.81 1.16
N LEU A 77 -3.93 8.63 1.33
CA LEU A 77 -2.85 8.33 2.26
C LEU A 77 -3.22 8.86 3.65
N HIS A 78 -2.93 8.07 4.67
CA HIS A 78 -3.11 8.44 6.07
C HIS A 78 -1.87 8.05 6.87
N ALA A 79 -1.77 8.50 8.13
CA ALA A 79 -0.57 8.33 8.96
C ALA A 79 -0.07 6.87 9.13
N LYS A 80 -0.91 5.89 8.84
CA LYS A 80 -0.62 4.45 9.03
C LYS A 80 -0.55 3.65 7.73
N GLY A 81 -0.74 4.30 6.57
CA GLY A 81 -0.89 3.56 5.33
C GLY A 81 -1.70 4.30 4.26
N LEU A 82 -2.39 3.53 3.44
CA LEU A 82 -3.30 4.04 2.43
C LEU A 82 -4.62 3.28 2.43
N TYR A 83 -5.67 3.97 2.04
CA TYR A 83 -7.01 3.42 1.87
C TYR A 83 -7.54 3.75 0.47
N ASP A 84 -7.93 2.73 -0.27
CA ASP A 84 -8.60 2.83 -1.56
C ASP A 84 -10.10 2.72 -1.37
N LYS A 85 -10.78 3.87 -1.39
CA LYS A 85 -12.24 3.97 -1.29
C LYS A 85 -12.96 3.37 -2.49
N GLY A 86 -12.33 3.36 -3.66
CA GLY A 86 -12.91 2.86 -4.89
C GLY A 86 -13.01 1.34 -4.91
N ASN A 87 -12.06 0.66 -4.25
CA ASN A 87 -11.95 -0.80 -4.25
C ASN A 87 -12.14 -1.44 -2.88
N PHE A 88 -12.42 -0.63 -1.85
CA PHE A 88 -12.58 -1.06 -0.45
C PHE A 88 -11.39 -1.91 0.01
N ALA A 89 -10.18 -1.33 -0.11
CA ALA A 89 -8.92 -1.98 0.20
C ALA A 89 -7.96 -1.06 0.97
N THR A 90 -7.11 -1.61 1.84
CA THR A 90 -6.11 -0.86 2.60
C THR A 90 -4.77 -1.56 2.68
N ILE A 91 -3.69 -0.78 2.57
CA ILE A 91 -2.34 -1.21 2.93
C ILE A 91 -1.96 -0.49 4.21
N THR A 92 -1.69 -1.26 5.26
CA THR A 92 -1.39 -0.75 6.60
C THR A 92 -0.21 -1.50 7.20
N TYR A 93 0.21 -1.13 8.40
CA TYR A 93 1.16 -1.89 9.18
C TYR A 93 0.59 -2.26 10.55
N ASN A 94 1.13 -3.34 11.13
CA ASN A 94 0.73 -3.82 12.43
C ASN A 94 1.05 -2.76 13.49
N THR A 95 0.00 -2.23 14.13
CA THR A 95 0.13 -1.28 15.25
C THR A 95 0.04 -1.98 16.60
N TRP A 96 0.08 -3.32 16.65
CA TRP A 96 0.10 -4.05 17.90
C TRP A 96 1.41 -3.79 18.64
N SER A 97 1.37 -2.80 19.54
CA SER A 97 2.40 -2.54 20.55
C SER A 97 2.18 -3.36 21.82
N GLY A 98 1.35 -4.42 21.77
CA GLY A 98 1.03 -5.25 22.92
C GLY A 98 2.22 -6.10 23.30
N ALA A 99 3.00 -5.58 24.26
CA ALA A 99 3.71 -6.37 25.24
C ALA A 99 2.85 -7.57 25.67
N ASN A 100 3.49 -8.73 25.76
CA ASN A 100 2.96 -9.88 26.48
C ASN A 100 2.81 -9.47 27.96
N PRO A 101 1.60 -9.34 28.56
CA PRO A 101 1.52 -9.62 29.98
C PRO A 101 1.60 -11.14 30.10
N GLY A 102 2.66 -11.62 30.75
CA GLY A 102 2.82 -13.05 31.03
C GLY A 102 1.68 -13.65 31.85
#